data_AF-A0A7J7P732-F1
#
_entry.id   AF-A0A7J7P732-F1
#
_cell.length_a   1.000
_cell.length_b   1.000
_cell.length_c   1.000
_cell.angle_alpha   90.00
_cell.angle_beta   90.00
_cell.angle_gamma   90.00
#
_symmetry.space_group_name_H-M   'P 1'
#
loop_
_entity.id
_entity.type
_entity.pdbx_description
1 polymer ?
#
loop_
_entity_poly.entity_id
_entity_poly.type
_entity_poly.pdbx_seq_one_letter_code
_entity_poly.pdbx_strand_id
1 'polypeptide(L)'
;MLSVVKVNLSSKVPVVGSEVSASILWRLPNGSIRNEDDSVGLRPIHGYHFVYKWYRLKSDKAVAVCYVHSSEQATLQCLAWVKAKIPVVYSYHCSSRCFSESWEYHHALHERVAFTLNENGNEEEETSGKFDFGSSLSSSKPSIGQNPGLNNGSSHLYPTAIAERNNGATWLEVGCSKTYTPTVDDIGHILKFDCLGVNAKTKVAAGDTKTFLTSRVQSAPIPSPRCLISVSKVDVTGRLDFDSSSGTFTVLSYNILSDVYATSELYSYCPSWALSWLYRRQNLLREILGSLQKKTTEVCNGNASAIDGCVTFFRKDKLAHVKKYEVEFNKAPQSVTDQIAPGATQKRTALDRMLKDNIALIAVLEPKFSNHVADPPGKKRLLCVANTHIHVHQDLMDVKLWQVQTLLRGLEKITVSADISMLVCGDFNSTPGSTPHTLLATGKVDQMHPDLVIDPLGILHPTNNLRHQLPLPLVSAYSSFAIPTADPGIEKQKTRMDLKTNEPFFTNCTRDFLGTVDYIFYSADSLMVESLLELVDVGCLQRETGLPSPACSSDHIALLAEFRFMPRMRR
;
A
#
# COMPACT_ATOMS: atom_id res chain seq x y z
N MET A 1 -10.79 36.19 31.17
CA MET A 1 -10.56 36.28 29.71
C MET A 1 -10.30 34.88 29.18
N LEU A 2 -10.65 34.57 27.93
CA LEU A 2 -10.34 33.26 27.35
C LEU A 2 -8.84 33.18 27.05
N SER A 3 -8.14 32.15 27.52
CA SER A 3 -6.71 32.00 27.24
C SER A 3 -6.35 30.59 26.79
N VAL A 4 -5.45 30.48 25.81
CA VAL A 4 -4.86 29.21 25.42
C VAL A 4 -3.85 28.80 26.48
N VAL A 5 -4.09 27.67 27.14
CA VAL A 5 -3.28 27.18 28.25
C VAL A 5 -2.10 26.38 27.72
N LYS A 6 -2.38 25.45 26.80
CA LYS A 6 -1.38 24.53 26.25
C LYS A 6 -1.76 24.13 24.83
N VAL A 7 -0.74 24.03 23.99
CA VAL A 7 -0.82 23.40 22.67
C VAL A 7 0.07 22.17 22.70
N ASN A 8 -0.41 21.06 22.17
CA ASN A 8 0.38 19.86 21.94
C ASN A 8 0.19 19.41 20.49
N LEU A 9 1.26 18.98 19.82
CA LEU A 9 1.17 18.41 18.48
C LEU A 9 1.12 16.89 18.56
N SER A 10 0.43 16.25 17.61
CA SER A 10 0.40 14.78 17.46
C SER A 10 1.79 14.20 17.23
N SER A 11 2.67 14.96 16.56
CA SER A 11 4.09 14.65 16.44
C SER A 11 4.95 15.90 16.67
N LYS A 12 6.01 15.75 17.48
CA LYS A 12 7.05 16.78 17.64
C LYS A 12 8.10 16.74 16.53
N VAL A 13 8.17 15.61 15.81
CA VAL A 13 9.11 15.35 14.72
C VAL A 13 8.28 15.13 13.45
N PRO A 14 7.98 16.19 12.68
CA PRO A 14 7.12 16.07 11.51
C PRO A 14 7.80 15.24 10.42
N VAL A 15 7.04 14.39 9.75
CA VAL A 15 7.50 13.60 8.61
C VAL A 15 6.72 14.04 7.38
N VAL A 16 7.40 14.19 6.24
CA VAL A 16 6.75 14.55 4.97
C VAL A 16 5.59 13.59 4.66
N GLY A 17 4.45 14.15 4.26
CA GLY A 17 3.25 13.38 3.93
C GLY A 17 2.45 12.87 5.14
N SER A 18 2.96 13.00 6.36
CA SER A 18 2.24 12.64 7.59
C SER A 18 1.63 13.88 8.24
N GLU A 19 0.31 13.87 8.44
CA GLU A 19 -0.41 15.02 9.00
C GLU A 19 -0.04 15.23 10.49
N VAL A 20 0.32 16.47 10.82
CA VAL A 20 0.51 16.92 12.20
C VAL A 20 -0.72 17.71 12.64
N SER A 21 -1.37 17.26 13.71
CA SER A 21 -2.57 17.88 14.27
C SER A 21 -2.27 18.48 15.64
N ALA A 22 -2.78 19.68 15.91
CA ALA A 22 -2.66 20.31 17.23
C ALA A 22 -3.87 19.96 18.12
N SER A 23 -3.62 19.55 19.37
CA SER A 23 -4.62 19.54 20.44
C SER A 23 -4.43 20.75 21.35
N ILE A 24 -5.55 21.40 21.67
CA ILE A 24 -5.55 22.74 22.28
C ILE A 24 -6.35 22.68 23.58
N LEU A 25 -5.66 22.98 24.69
CA LEU A 25 -6.27 23.18 25.99
C LEU A 25 -6.42 24.68 26.23
N TRP A 26 -7.62 25.08 26.62
CA TRP A 26 -7.97 26.48 26.81
C TRP A 26 -8.78 26.68 28.09
N ARG A 27 -8.63 27.86 28.68
CA ARG A 27 -9.29 28.25 29.93
C ARG A 27 -10.39 29.25 29.64
N LEU A 28 -11.58 28.92 30.11
CA LEU A 28 -12.75 29.80 30.06
C LEU A 28 -12.62 30.95 31.07
N PRO A 29 -13.36 32.07 30.88
CA PRO A 29 -13.41 33.16 31.85
C PRO A 29 -13.84 32.73 33.27
N ASN A 30 -14.60 31.64 33.39
CA ASN A 30 -15.02 31.06 34.67
C ASN A 30 -13.95 30.15 35.32
N GLY A 31 -12.73 30.08 34.77
CA GLY A 31 -11.62 29.29 35.28
C GLY A 31 -11.58 27.83 34.85
N SER A 32 -12.65 27.30 34.25
CA SER A 32 -12.68 25.90 33.78
C SER A 32 -11.76 25.68 32.57
N ILE A 33 -11.10 24.52 32.52
CA ILE A 33 -10.21 24.11 31.42
C ILE A 33 -10.97 23.10 30.56
N ARG A 34 -10.92 23.26 29.23
CA ARG A 34 -11.54 22.35 28.27
C ARG A 34 -10.57 21.98 27.16
N ASN A 35 -10.78 20.82 26.55
CA ASN A 35 -10.17 20.46 25.27
C ASN A 35 -11.10 20.92 24.14
N GLU A 36 -10.52 21.43 23.06
CA GLU A 36 -11.26 21.76 21.85
C GLU A 36 -11.79 20.51 21.13
N ASP A 37 -11.12 19.36 21.25
CA ASP A 37 -11.58 18.11 20.61
C ASP A 37 -12.92 17.61 21.18
N ASP A 38 -13.33 18.09 22.36
CA ASP A 38 -14.64 17.84 22.97
C ASP A 38 -15.77 18.69 22.36
N SER A 39 -15.44 19.63 21.47
CA SER A 39 -16.40 20.57 20.88
C SER A 39 -16.70 20.21 19.41
N VAL A 40 -17.92 19.71 19.19
CA VAL A 40 -18.41 19.29 17.88
C VAL A 40 -18.64 20.52 16.99
N GLY A 41 -17.73 20.76 16.04
CA GLY A 41 -17.97 21.54 14.83
C GLY A 41 -17.64 23.04 14.90
N LEU A 42 -17.60 23.64 13.69
CA LEU A 42 -17.24 25.03 13.30
C LEU A 42 -17.98 26.19 14.02
N ARG A 43 -18.67 25.93 15.14
CA ARG A 43 -19.40 26.95 15.89
C ARG A 43 -18.47 27.66 16.87
N PRO A 44 -18.55 28.99 17.00
CA PRO A 44 -17.76 29.72 17.97
C PRO A 44 -18.01 29.20 19.38
N ILE A 45 -16.95 28.71 20.01
CA ILE A 45 -17.02 28.13 21.34
C ILE A 45 -17.10 29.29 22.34
N HIS A 46 -18.26 29.43 23.01
CA HIS A 46 -18.55 30.57 23.90
C HIS A 46 -18.28 31.95 23.28
N GLY A 47 -18.51 32.09 21.97
CA GLY A 47 -18.32 33.35 21.25
C GLY A 47 -16.88 33.66 20.83
N TYR A 48 -15.99 32.66 20.83
CA TYR A 48 -14.61 32.76 20.35
C TYR A 48 -14.33 31.76 19.23
N HIS A 49 -13.41 32.11 18.33
CA HIS A 49 -12.82 31.21 17.35
C HIS A 49 -11.31 31.15 17.56
N PHE A 50 -10.68 30.04 17.20
CA PHE A 50 -9.24 29.95 17.17
C PHE A 50 -8.71 30.26 15.77
N VAL A 51 -7.62 31.01 15.71
CA VAL A 51 -6.85 31.26 14.50
C VAL A 51 -5.55 30.49 14.64
N TYR A 52 -5.24 29.71 13.61
CA TYR A 52 -4.05 28.88 13.55
C TYR A 52 -3.13 29.39 12.44
N LYS A 53 -1.83 29.35 12.68
CA LYS A 53 -0.83 29.64 11.67
C LYS A 53 0.35 28.70 11.78
N TRP A 54 0.82 28.24 10.63
CA TRP A 54 2.02 27.44 10.48
C TRP A 54 3.05 28.26 9.73
N TYR A 55 4.28 28.23 10.22
CA TYR A 55 5.41 28.89 9.59
C TYR A 55 6.57 27.94 9.45
N ARG A 56 7.31 28.07 8.36
CA ARG A 56 8.58 27.41 8.12
C ARG A 56 9.71 28.39 8.38
N LEU A 57 10.72 27.96 9.13
CA LEU A 57 11.94 28.74 9.35
C LEU A 57 12.72 28.84 8.03
N LYS A 58 12.95 30.05 7.54
CA LYS A 58 13.83 30.32 6.38
C LYS A 58 15.23 30.64 6.91
N SER A 59 16.09 29.63 6.95
CA SER A 59 17.51 29.79 7.32
C SER A 59 18.31 30.18 6.08
N ASP A 60 19.22 31.17 6.19
CA ASP A 60 20.17 31.53 5.13
C ASP A 60 21.22 30.43 4.86
N LYS A 61 21.30 29.43 5.76
CA LYS A 61 22.06 28.20 5.57
C LYS A 61 21.08 27.04 5.51
N ALA A 62 20.78 26.54 4.32
CA ALA A 62 20.14 25.24 4.17
C ALA A 62 21.13 24.19 4.70
N VAL A 63 20.86 23.68 5.91
CA VAL A 63 21.70 22.63 6.50
C VAL A 63 21.21 21.31 5.93
N ALA A 64 21.99 20.72 5.01
CA ALA A 64 21.75 19.36 4.57
C ALA A 64 21.77 18.43 5.80
N VAL A 65 20.77 17.57 5.92
CA VAL A 65 20.61 16.65 7.04
C VAL A 65 20.94 15.24 6.56
N CYS A 66 21.58 14.45 7.41
CA CYS A 66 21.88 13.06 7.09
C CYS A 66 20.59 12.26 6.92
N TYR A 67 20.52 11.46 5.85
CA TYR A 67 19.37 10.60 5.56
C TYR A 67 19.16 9.52 6.64
N VAL A 68 20.25 8.87 7.06
CA VAL A 68 20.21 7.81 8.07
C VAL A 68 19.99 8.38 9.47
N HIS A 69 20.62 9.53 9.76
CA HIS A 69 20.61 10.17 11.06
C HIS A 69 20.00 11.57 10.94
N SER A 70 18.68 11.63 10.95
CA SER A 70 17.90 12.84 10.70
C SER A 70 18.06 13.96 11.74
N SER A 71 18.74 13.69 12.86
CA SER A 71 19.17 14.70 13.84
C SER A 71 20.52 15.32 13.52
N GLU A 72 21.32 14.69 12.65
CA GLU A 72 22.71 15.04 12.38
C GLU A 72 22.84 15.84 11.08
N GLN A 73 23.74 16.82 11.09
CA GLN A 73 24.11 17.55 9.89
C GLN A 73 24.88 16.63 8.92
N ALA A 74 24.52 16.68 7.64
CA ALA A 74 25.24 15.98 6.60
C ALA A 74 26.61 16.61 6.36
N THR A 75 27.62 15.76 6.23
CA THR A 75 29.00 16.14 5.88
C THR A 75 29.45 15.51 4.57
N LEU A 76 28.70 14.54 4.07
CA LEU A 76 29.01 13.74 2.88
C LEU A 76 27.77 13.68 1.97
N GLN A 77 27.99 13.69 0.66
CA GLN A 77 26.96 13.56 -0.36
C GLN A 77 27.37 12.54 -1.43
N CYS A 78 26.49 11.58 -1.75
CA CYS A 78 26.69 10.67 -2.87
C CYS A 78 26.38 11.36 -4.21
N LEU A 79 27.41 11.64 -5.01
CA LEU A 79 27.24 12.32 -6.30
C LEU A 79 26.59 11.44 -7.38
N ALA A 80 26.76 10.12 -7.30
CA ALA A 80 26.12 9.17 -8.23
C ALA A 80 24.59 9.25 -8.11
N TRP A 81 24.08 9.40 -6.89
CA TRP A 81 22.66 9.60 -6.59
C TRP A 81 22.07 10.85 -7.22
N VAL A 82 22.82 11.97 -7.18
CA VAL A 82 22.41 13.25 -7.78
C VAL A 82 22.31 13.10 -9.31
N LYS A 83 23.26 12.38 -9.92
CA LYS A 83 23.25 12.10 -11.36
C LYS A 83 22.06 11.22 -11.77
N ALA A 84 21.56 10.36 -10.89
CA ALA A 84 20.42 9.48 -11.12
C ALA A 84 19.04 10.17 -10.99
N LYS A 85 18.97 11.51 -10.86
CA LYS A 85 17.71 12.29 -10.71
C LYS A 85 16.81 11.84 -9.53
N ILE A 86 17.37 11.13 -8.54
CA ILE A 86 16.66 10.76 -7.31
C ILE A 86 16.65 11.98 -6.36
N PRO A 87 15.62 12.18 -5.50
CA PRO A 87 15.62 13.32 -4.58
C PRO A 87 16.92 13.39 -3.76
N VAL A 88 17.56 14.56 -3.85
CA VAL A 88 18.91 14.81 -3.34
C VAL A 88 19.00 14.59 -1.83
N VAL A 89 17.88 14.71 -1.11
CA VAL A 89 17.80 14.51 0.34
C VAL A 89 18.32 13.13 0.79
N TYR A 90 18.17 12.11 -0.07
CA TYR A 90 18.59 10.74 0.22
C TYR A 90 20.08 10.48 -0.08
N SER A 91 20.77 11.45 -0.69
CA SER A 91 22.20 11.35 -1.00
C SER A 91 23.11 11.75 0.17
N TYR A 92 22.55 12.32 1.24
CA TYR A 92 23.30 12.95 2.31
C TYR A 92 23.59 12.02 3.49
N HIS A 93 24.82 12.04 4.01
CA HIS A 93 25.28 11.26 5.16
C HIS A 93 26.09 12.13 6.14
N CYS A 94 25.99 11.86 7.45
CA CYS A 94 26.70 12.64 8.48
C CYS A 94 28.17 12.25 8.64
N SER A 95 28.59 11.09 8.10
CA SER A 95 29.99 10.64 8.14
C SER A 95 30.26 9.55 7.09
N SER A 96 31.53 9.29 6.79
CA SER A 96 31.94 8.15 5.95
C SER A 96 31.52 6.81 6.55
N ARG A 97 31.53 6.68 7.88
CA ARG A 97 31.09 5.46 8.57
C ARG A 97 29.59 5.21 8.36
N CYS A 98 28.77 6.25 8.53
CA CYS A 98 27.33 6.20 8.26
C CYS A 98 27.04 5.80 6.80
N PHE A 99 27.81 6.32 5.85
CA PHE A 99 27.69 5.93 4.44
C PHE A 99 28.04 4.44 4.23
N SER A 100 29.18 3.97 4.75
CA SER A 100 29.60 2.57 4.61
C SER A 100 28.64 1.59 5.27
N GLU A 101 28.15 1.88 6.48
CA GLU A 101 27.19 1.02 7.21
C GLU A 101 25.81 0.98 6.53
N SER A 102 25.45 2.00 5.74
CA SER A 102 24.21 2.03 4.97
C SER A 102 24.39 1.66 3.49
N TRP A 103 25.62 1.30 3.08
CA TRP A 103 25.97 1.13 1.67
C TRP A 103 25.14 0.06 0.97
N GLU A 104 24.90 -1.10 1.58
CA GLU A 104 24.11 -2.17 0.93
C GLU A 104 22.70 -1.68 0.55
N TYR A 105 22.05 -0.96 1.47
CA TYR A 105 20.72 -0.40 1.25
C TYR A 105 20.76 0.79 0.28
N HIS A 106 21.75 1.68 0.42
CA HIS A 106 21.96 2.81 -0.48
C HIS A 106 22.27 2.36 -1.92
N HIS A 107 23.11 1.35 -2.08
CA HIS A 107 23.48 0.75 -3.36
C HIS A 107 22.30 0.02 -4.02
N ALA A 108 21.53 -0.76 -3.25
CA ALA A 108 20.34 -1.43 -3.75
C ALA A 108 19.30 -0.43 -4.31
N LEU A 109 19.11 0.72 -3.64
CA LEU A 109 18.27 1.81 -4.15
C LEU A 109 18.88 2.43 -5.43
N HIS A 110 20.19 2.62 -5.47
CA HIS A 110 20.89 3.15 -6.64
C HIS A 110 20.75 2.25 -7.88
N GLU A 111 21.01 0.95 -7.77
CA GLU A 111 20.86 -0.01 -8.88
C GLU A 111 19.42 -0.09 -9.39
N ARG A 112 18.44 -0.14 -8.47
CA ARG A 112 17.03 -0.33 -8.83
C ARG A 112 16.43 0.91 -9.49
N VAL A 113 16.79 2.12 -9.05
CA VAL A 113 16.33 3.35 -9.71
C VAL A 113 17.05 3.57 -11.04
N ALA A 114 18.34 3.27 -11.14
CA ALA A 114 19.07 3.31 -12.42
C ALA A 114 18.46 2.35 -13.45
N PHE A 115 18.04 1.15 -13.04
CA PHE A 115 17.33 0.19 -13.90
C PHE A 115 16.00 0.76 -14.42
N THR A 116 15.20 1.38 -13.54
CA THR A 116 13.89 1.98 -13.89
C THR A 116 14.02 3.14 -14.88
N LEU A 117 15.15 3.86 -14.85
CA LEU A 117 15.42 4.98 -15.75
C LEU A 117 15.98 4.53 -17.11
N ASN A 118 16.72 3.41 -17.17
CA ASN A 118 17.22 2.87 -18.43
C ASN A 118 16.11 2.27 -19.31
N GLU A 119 15.02 1.76 -18.74
CA GLU A 119 13.85 1.31 -19.52
C GLU A 119 12.95 2.47 -20.00
N ASN A 120 13.01 3.63 -19.34
CA ASN A 120 12.23 4.82 -19.68
C ASN A 120 13.07 5.92 -20.37
N GLY A 121 14.31 5.62 -20.77
CA GLY A 121 15.34 6.59 -21.13
C GLY A 121 15.30 7.16 -22.55
N ASN A 122 14.16 7.10 -23.25
CA ASN A 122 13.96 7.92 -24.44
C ASN A 122 12.92 8.99 -24.12
N GLU A 123 13.40 10.23 -24.16
CA GLU A 123 12.70 11.51 -24.15
C GLU A 123 12.94 12.37 -22.88
N GLU A 124 13.46 13.57 -23.17
CA GLU A 124 13.64 14.77 -22.33
C GLU A 124 15.04 15.01 -21.72
N GLU A 125 15.90 15.59 -22.57
CA GLU A 125 17.14 16.29 -22.27
C GLU A 125 16.87 17.77 -21.90
N GLU A 126 17.73 18.30 -21.03
CA GLU A 126 18.01 19.72 -20.69
C GLU A 126 16.96 20.61 -19.99
N THR A 127 17.21 20.89 -18.70
CA THR A 127 17.62 22.24 -18.25
C THR A 127 18.45 22.10 -16.96
N SER A 128 19.76 22.31 -17.06
CA SER A 128 20.74 22.17 -15.97
C SER A 128 21.09 23.55 -15.39
N GLY A 129 20.76 23.77 -14.11
CA GLY A 129 21.22 24.91 -13.32
C GLY A 129 22.59 24.62 -12.70
N LYS A 130 23.64 25.17 -13.31
CA LYS A 130 25.04 25.08 -12.85
C LYS A 130 25.29 26.10 -11.74
N PHE A 131 25.75 25.67 -10.56
CA PHE A 131 26.29 26.56 -9.52
C PHE A 131 27.80 26.30 -9.41
N ASP A 132 28.61 27.21 -9.95
CA ASP A 132 30.06 27.26 -9.74
C ASP A 132 30.40 28.22 -8.58
N PHE A 133 31.31 27.79 -7.71
CA PHE A 133 31.92 28.60 -6.64
C PHE A 133 33.18 29.29 -7.19
N GLY A 134 33.33 30.62 -7.04
CA GLY A 134 34.61 31.30 -7.24
C GLY A 134 34.62 32.83 -7.41
N SER A 135 35.04 33.52 -6.34
CA SER A 135 35.86 34.77 -6.25
C SER A 135 35.57 36.06 -7.06
N SER A 136 35.21 37.11 -6.31
CA SER A 136 35.52 38.57 -6.40
C SER A 136 36.16 39.21 -7.66
N LEU A 137 35.55 40.25 -8.25
CA LEU A 137 35.84 41.71 -8.08
C LEU A 137 35.06 42.59 -9.11
N SER A 138 34.49 43.69 -8.60
CA SER A 138 34.18 45.01 -9.18
C SER A 138 33.83 45.23 -10.67
N SER A 139 32.68 45.90 -10.86
CA SER A 139 32.47 47.21 -11.55
C SER A 139 31.53 47.27 -12.78
N SER A 140 30.72 48.34 -12.75
CA SER A 140 30.00 49.05 -13.83
C SER A 140 28.68 48.47 -14.43
N LYS A 141 27.60 49.23 -14.20
CA LYS A 141 26.37 49.31 -15.03
C LYS A 141 26.68 50.04 -16.35
N PRO A 142 25.87 49.87 -17.43
CA PRO A 142 24.67 50.72 -17.61
C PRO A 142 23.42 49.99 -18.15
N SER A 143 22.35 50.78 -18.19
CA SER A 143 20.91 50.57 -18.40
C SER A 143 20.42 50.42 -19.86
N ILE A 144 19.09 50.18 -19.98
CA ILE A 144 18.15 50.34 -21.13
C ILE A 144 17.74 48.98 -21.74
N GLY A 145 16.47 48.64 -21.97
CA GLY A 145 15.22 49.40 -21.97
C GLY A 145 13.97 48.51 -22.04
N GLN A 146 12.82 49.14 -21.88
CA GLN A 146 11.45 48.60 -21.83
C GLN A 146 10.92 48.19 -23.20
N ASN A 147 10.08 47.14 -23.29
CA ASN A 147 8.68 47.27 -23.70
C ASN A 147 7.85 45.96 -23.58
N PRO A 148 6.51 46.06 -23.50
CA PRO A 148 5.62 45.04 -22.93
C PRO A 148 4.86 44.22 -23.98
N GLY A 149 4.44 43.00 -23.63
CA GLY A 149 3.60 42.14 -24.46
C GLY A 149 2.71 41.24 -23.61
N LEU A 150 1.41 41.49 -23.67
CA LEU A 150 0.31 40.82 -22.98
C LEU A 150 0.24 39.32 -23.31
N ASN A 151 -0.01 38.47 -22.30
CA ASN A 151 -0.89 37.33 -22.48
C ASN A 151 -1.55 36.87 -21.17
N ASN A 152 -2.88 36.75 -21.24
CA ASN A 152 -3.81 36.36 -20.19
C ASN A 152 -3.70 34.86 -19.90
N GLY A 153 -3.52 34.50 -18.63
CA GLY A 153 -3.68 33.15 -18.10
C GLY A 153 -3.88 33.23 -16.60
N SER A 154 -5.08 32.91 -16.14
CA SER A 154 -5.54 33.02 -14.75
C SER A 154 -4.68 32.22 -13.78
N SER A 155 -3.80 32.92 -13.07
CA SER A 155 -3.04 32.42 -11.93
C SER A 155 -3.88 32.55 -10.65
N HIS A 156 -4.04 31.43 -9.94
CA HIS A 156 -4.54 31.44 -8.57
C HIS A 156 -3.56 32.26 -7.71
N LEU A 157 -4.03 33.41 -7.25
CA LEU A 157 -3.31 34.33 -6.38
C LEU A 157 -3.03 33.65 -5.03
N TYR A 158 -1.79 33.22 -4.81
CA TYR A 158 -1.26 33.04 -3.46
C TYR A 158 -1.20 34.40 -2.77
N PRO A 159 -1.64 34.54 -1.51
CA PRO A 159 -1.42 35.77 -0.76
C PRO A 159 0.08 36.00 -0.61
N THR A 160 0.52 37.23 -0.83
CA THR A 160 1.90 37.69 -0.65
C THR A 160 2.41 37.27 0.74
N ALA A 161 3.41 36.41 0.77
CA ALA A 161 3.98 35.87 2.00
C ALA A 161 4.44 36.98 2.93
N ILE A 162 3.79 37.14 4.08
CA ILE A 162 4.20 38.04 5.14
C ILE A 162 5.35 37.36 5.88
N ALA A 163 6.58 37.80 5.63
CA ALA A 163 7.75 37.31 6.35
C ALA A 163 7.84 38.02 7.71
N GLU A 164 7.63 37.29 8.81
CA GLU A 164 7.88 37.82 10.15
C GLU A 164 9.38 37.72 10.47
N ARG A 165 10.00 38.85 10.86
CA ARG A 165 11.36 38.89 11.41
C ARG A 165 11.27 39.03 12.93
N ASN A 166 11.47 37.93 13.65
CA ASN A 166 11.63 37.92 15.10
C ASN A 166 12.98 37.27 15.45
N ASN A 167 13.79 37.93 16.29
CA ASN A 167 15.11 37.45 16.76
C ASN A 167 16.13 37.05 15.68
N GLY A 168 16.10 37.70 14.51
CA GLY A 168 17.05 37.43 13.40
C GLY A 168 16.70 36.21 12.53
N ALA A 169 15.63 35.48 12.87
CA ALA A 169 15.08 34.40 12.06
C ALA A 169 13.96 34.92 11.14
N THR A 170 13.99 34.52 9.86
CA THR A 170 12.92 34.83 8.90
C THR A 170 11.93 33.67 8.87
N TRP A 171 10.65 33.91 9.13
CA TRP A 171 9.60 32.89 9.11
C TRP A 171 8.67 33.08 7.91
N LEU A 172 8.40 32.00 7.18
CA LEU A 172 7.51 31.97 6.03
C LEU A 172 6.20 31.28 6.42
N GLU A 173 5.06 31.96 6.32
CA GLU A 173 3.75 31.34 6.56
C GLU A 173 3.48 30.26 5.49
N VAL A 174 3.15 29.04 5.92
CA VAL A 174 2.93 27.86 5.06
C VAL A 174 1.54 27.24 5.22
N GLY A 175 0.77 27.65 6.24
CA GLY A 175 -0.59 27.15 6.43
C GLY A 175 -1.35 27.90 7.52
N CYS A 176 -2.68 27.80 7.50
CA CYS A 176 -3.57 28.48 8.46
C CYS A 176 -4.59 27.54 9.12
N SER A 177 -4.39 26.23 9.00
CA SER A 177 -5.28 25.20 9.52
C SER A 177 -4.80 24.66 10.88
N LYS A 178 -5.70 24.02 11.63
CA LYS A 178 -5.37 23.31 12.88
C LYS A 178 -4.39 22.15 12.64
N THR A 179 -4.42 21.59 11.43
CA THR A 179 -3.51 20.55 10.96
C THR A 179 -2.58 21.09 9.87
N TYR A 180 -1.43 20.43 9.69
CA TYR A 180 -0.50 20.69 8.59
C TYR A 180 0.18 19.39 8.16
N THR A 181 0.25 19.14 6.86
CA THR A 181 0.99 18.01 6.30
C THR A 181 2.29 18.53 5.70
N PRO A 182 3.46 18.22 6.28
CA PRO A 182 4.74 18.71 5.77
C PRO A 182 5.00 18.23 4.34
N THR A 183 5.63 19.11 3.57
CA THR A 183 6.00 18.90 2.17
C THR A 183 7.50 18.65 2.02
N VAL A 184 7.95 18.26 0.83
CA VAL A 184 9.38 18.09 0.54
C VAL A 184 10.19 19.36 0.77
N ASP A 185 9.58 20.54 0.58
CA ASP A 185 10.26 21.83 0.79
C ASP A 185 10.42 22.18 2.28
N ASP A 186 9.75 21.43 3.17
CA ASP A 186 9.87 21.61 4.61
C ASP A 186 11.02 20.76 5.19
N ILE A 187 11.55 19.78 4.46
CA ILE A 187 12.62 18.88 4.91
C ILE A 187 13.80 19.68 5.48
N GLY A 188 14.25 19.30 6.67
CA GLY A 188 15.37 19.94 7.37
C GLY A 188 15.02 21.28 8.04
N HIS A 189 13.83 21.84 7.81
CA HIS A 189 13.38 23.08 8.43
C HIS A 189 12.60 22.82 9.73
N ILE A 190 12.63 23.79 10.63
CA ILE A 190 11.76 23.80 11.82
C ILE A 190 10.43 24.45 11.44
N LEU A 191 9.33 23.85 11.87
CA LEU A 191 8.00 24.43 11.76
C LEU A 191 7.62 25.11 13.09
N LYS A 192 6.97 26.26 12.97
CA LYS A 192 6.36 27.01 14.08
C LYS A 192 4.86 26.96 13.92
N PHE A 193 4.16 26.51 14.95
CA PHE A 193 2.70 26.58 15.05
C PHE A 193 2.30 27.66 16.04
N ASP A 194 1.45 28.58 15.61
CA ASP A 194 0.88 29.65 16.42
C ASP A 194 -0.63 29.45 16.54
N CYS A 195 -1.17 29.55 17.76
CA CYS A 195 -2.59 29.49 18.06
C CYS A 195 -3.02 30.70 18.87
N LEU A 196 -4.08 31.37 18.41
CA LEU A 196 -4.65 32.55 19.04
C LEU A 196 -6.18 32.43 19.15
N GLY A 197 -6.71 32.63 20.37
CA GLY A 197 -8.14 32.80 20.57
C GLY A 197 -8.59 34.21 20.18
N VAL A 198 -9.62 34.32 19.35
CA VAL A 198 -10.16 35.58 18.83
C VAL A 198 -11.66 35.66 19.11
N ASN A 199 -12.12 36.80 19.61
CA ASN A 199 -13.55 37.01 19.83
C ASN A 199 -14.30 37.00 18.49
N ALA A 200 -15.36 36.18 18.39
CA ALA A 200 -16.10 35.97 17.15
C ALA A 200 -16.74 37.26 16.61
N LYS A 201 -17.19 38.16 17.50
CA LYS A 201 -17.91 39.39 17.17
C LYS A 201 -16.96 40.55 16.92
N THR A 202 -16.02 40.79 17.85
CA THR A 202 -15.15 41.97 17.78
C THR A 202 -13.88 41.74 16.97
N LYS A 203 -13.55 40.48 16.65
CA LYS A 203 -12.29 40.06 16.01
C LYS A 203 -11.03 40.47 16.81
N VAL A 204 -11.19 40.83 18.08
CA VAL A 204 -10.10 41.18 18.98
C VAL A 204 -9.51 39.92 19.61
N ALA A 205 -8.18 39.90 19.73
CA ALA A 205 -7.44 38.84 20.42
C ALA A 205 -7.91 38.70 21.88
N ALA A 206 -8.20 37.45 22.27
CA ALA A 206 -8.68 37.13 23.61
C ALA A 206 -7.54 36.93 24.63
N GLY A 207 -6.29 36.86 24.16
CA GLY A 207 -5.10 36.68 24.98
C GLY A 207 -3.84 36.56 24.12
N ASP A 208 -2.75 36.06 24.72
CA ASP A 208 -1.48 35.89 24.01
C ASP A 208 -1.51 34.70 23.04
N THR A 209 -0.81 34.84 21.92
CA THR A 209 -0.54 33.74 20.99
C THR A 209 0.30 32.68 21.70
N LYS A 210 -0.15 31.42 21.62
CA LYS A 210 0.66 30.28 22.04
C LYS A 210 1.38 29.66 20.86
N THR A 211 2.70 29.61 20.99
CA THR A 211 3.61 29.10 19.97
C THR A 211 4.16 27.73 20.36
N PHE A 212 4.31 26.84 19.37
CA PHE A 212 5.02 25.57 19.47
C PHE A 212 6.04 25.47 18.33
N LEU A 213 7.27 25.01 18.63
CA LEU A 213 8.31 24.74 17.65
C LEU A 213 8.53 23.23 17.52
N THR A 214 8.56 22.74 16.29
CA THR A 214 8.86 21.34 15.99
C THR A 214 10.36 21.08 15.97
N SER A 215 10.75 19.80 15.97
CA SER A 215 12.04 19.39 15.43
C SER A 215 12.09 19.63 13.91
N ARG A 216 13.27 19.43 13.30
CA ARG A 216 13.40 19.50 11.84
C ARG A 216 12.50 18.46 11.16
N VAL A 217 11.82 18.86 10.07
CA VAL A 217 11.01 17.93 9.28
C VAL A 217 11.90 16.86 8.67
N GLN A 218 11.48 15.61 8.82
CA GLN A 218 12.16 14.44 8.27
C GLN A 218 11.56 14.04 6.91
N SER A 219 12.41 13.55 6.01
CA SER A 219 11.95 12.87 4.81
C SER A 219 11.19 11.59 5.17
N ALA A 220 10.12 11.29 4.46
CA ALA A 220 9.49 9.97 4.54
C ALA A 220 10.47 8.89 4.06
N PRO A 221 10.57 7.73 4.76
CA PRO A 221 11.30 6.58 4.27
C PRO A 221 10.78 6.12 2.91
N ILE A 222 11.67 5.71 2.02
CA ILE A 222 11.29 5.16 0.72
C ILE A 222 11.19 3.64 0.85
N PRO A 223 10.06 3.01 0.47
CA PRO A 223 9.99 1.56 0.36
C PRO A 223 11.03 1.06 -0.65
N SER A 224 11.68 -0.07 -0.35
CA SER A 224 12.55 -0.72 -1.35
C SER A 224 11.72 -1.11 -2.58
N PRO A 225 12.00 -0.59 -3.78
CA PRO A 225 11.23 -0.94 -4.97
C PRO A 225 11.44 -2.43 -5.29
N ARG A 226 10.36 -3.12 -5.69
CA ARG A 226 10.39 -4.54 -6.08
C ARG A 226 10.24 -4.66 -7.59
N CYS A 227 11.00 -5.56 -8.21
CA CYS A 227 11.00 -5.75 -9.67
C CYS A 227 10.15 -6.97 -10.08
N LEU A 228 9.59 -6.96 -11.28
CA LEU A 228 9.04 -8.16 -11.91
C LEU A 228 10.19 -9.05 -12.39
N ILE A 229 10.19 -10.31 -11.95
CA ILE A 229 11.18 -11.33 -12.32
C ILE A 229 10.52 -12.26 -13.34
N SER A 230 11.12 -12.37 -14.53
CA SER A 230 10.66 -13.31 -15.55
C SER A 230 10.83 -14.75 -15.07
N VAL A 231 9.80 -15.59 -15.27
CA VAL A 231 9.81 -17.02 -14.94
C VAL A 231 9.51 -17.92 -16.15
N SER A 232 9.16 -17.30 -17.28
CA SER A 232 8.83 -17.97 -18.54
C SER A 232 10.10 -18.41 -19.28
N LYS A 233 10.10 -19.67 -19.74
CA LYS A 233 11.21 -20.25 -20.51
C LYS A 233 11.24 -19.63 -21.90
N VAL A 234 12.41 -19.16 -22.33
CA VAL A 234 12.77 -19.25 -23.75
C VAL A 234 12.90 -20.75 -24.05
N ASP A 235 11.94 -21.31 -24.80
CA ASP A 235 11.96 -22.71 -25.19
C ASP A 235 13.29 -23.09 -25.86
N VAL A 236 13.82 -24.26 -25.50
CA VAL A 236 15.02 -24.91 -26.08
C VAL A 236 14.76 -25.41 -27.53
N THR A 237 13.69 -24.95 -28.17
CA THR A 237 13.44 -25.18 -29.60
C THR A 237 13.29 -23.84 -30.28
N GLY A 238 14.34 -23.40 -30.98
CA GLY A 238 14.42 -22.13 -31.69
C GLY A 238 13.24 -21.86 -32.64
N ARG A 239 12.18 -21.26 -32.11
CA ARG A 239 11.07 -20.70 -32.87
C ARG A 239 10.81 -19.27 -32.38
N LEU A 240 11.49 -18.38 -33.11
CA LEU A 240 11.16 -16.99 -33.44
C LEU A 240 10.74 -16.05 -32.30
N ASP A 241 11.48 -14.93 -32.24
CA ASP A 241 11.18 -13.70 -31.54
C ASP A 241 9.68 -13.34 -31.64
N PHE A 242 8.92 -13.69 -30.60
CA PHE A 242 7.62 -13.11 -30.37
C PHE A 242 7.84 -11.81 -29.59
N ASP A 243 7.45 -10.70 -30.21
CA ASP A 243 7.46 -9.37 -29.64
C ASP A 243 6.81 -9.41 -28.24
N SER A 244 7.64 -9.26 -27.20
CA SER A 244 7.39 -9.64 -25.80
C SER A 244 6.27 -8.86 -25.09
N SER A 245 5.63 -7.92 -25.78
CA SER A 245 4.58 -7.04 -25.26
C SER A 245 3.16 -7.38 -25.75
N SER A 246 3.00 -8.31 -26.70
CA SER A 246 1.70 -8.63 -27.32
C SER A 246 0.99 -9.81 -26.61
N GLY A 247 0.03 -9.50 -25.73
CA GLY A 247 -0.94 -10.48 -25.23
C GLY A 247 -0.81 -10.95 -23.77
N THR A 248 -0.04 -10.25 -22.94
CA THR A 248 0.03 -10.48 -21.49
C THR A 248 -0.86 -9.52 -20.70
N PHE A 249 -1.16 -9.89 -19.45
CA PHE A 249 -1.87 -9.04 -18.50
C PHE A 249 -1.38 -9.29 -17.07
N THR A 250 -1.44 -8.28 -16.22
CA THR A 250 -0.97 -8.35 -14.82
C THR A 250 -2.12 -8.43 -13.83
N VAL A 251 -1.90 -9.15 -12.73
CA VAL A 251 -2.86 -9.34 -11.64
C VAL A 251 -2.17 -9.02 -10.32
N LEU A 252 -2.73 -8.06 -9.58
CA LEU A 252 -2.28 -7.66 -8.24
C LEU A 252 -3.28 -8.20 -7.20
N SER A 253 -2.78 -8.92 -6.18
CA SER A 253 -3.52 -9.30 -4.98
C SER A 253 -2.85 -8.64 -3.78
N TYR A 254 -3.59 -7.87 -2.99
CA TYR A 254 -3.02 -7.15 -1.87
C TYR A 254 -4.05 -6.86 -0.76
N ASN A 255 -3.81 -7.40 0.44
CA ASN A 255 -4.46 -6.93 1.66
C ASN A 255 -3.78 -5.62 2.11
N ILE A 256 -4.51 -4.51 2.09
CA ILE A 256 -3.96 -3.16 2.30
C ILE A 256 -4.02 -2.67 3.76
N LEU A 257 -4.43 -3.54 4.69
CA LEU A 257 -4.67 -3.22 6.10
C LEU A 257 -5.70 -2.09 6.29
N SER A 258 -6.95 -2.46 6.56
CA SER A 258 -8.01 -1.48 6.80
C SER A 258 -7.67 -0.55 7.96
N ASP A 259 -8.07 0.73 7.85
CA ASP A 259 -7.79 1.73 8.89
C ASP A 259 -8.41 1.39 10.25
N VAL A 260 -9.55 0.69 10.25
CA VAL A 260 -10.18 0.22 11.49
C VAL A 260 -9.34 -0.78 12.27
N TYR A 261 -8.39 -1.46 11.61
CA TYR A 261 -7.51 -2.45 12.22
C TYR A 261 -6.07 -1.95 12.44
N ALA A 262 -5.67 -0.85 11.81
CA ALA A 262 -4.33 -0.25 11.92
C ALA A 262 -4.11 0.50 13.25
N THR A 263 -4.33 -0.17 14.38
CA THR A 263 -4.27 0.44 15.72
C THR A 263 -2.88 0.33 16.34
N SER A 264 -2.52 1.29 17.20
CA SER A 264 -1.27 1.24 17.97
C SER A 264 -1.25 0.12 19.03
N GLU A 265 -2.38 -0.50 19.33
CA GLU A 265 -2.45 -1.67 20.22
C GLU A 265 -1.93 -2.92 19.51
N LEU A 266 -2.40 -3.17 18.28
CA LEU A 266 -1.96 -4.29 17.45
C LEU A 266 -0.54 -4.08 16.91
N TYR A 267 -0.22 -2.85 16.50
CA TYR A 267 1.03 -2.51 15.84
C TYR A 267 1.88 -1.55 16.69
N SER A 268 2.10 -1.88 17.96
CA SER A 268 2.78 -1.00 18.93
C SER A 268 4.25 -0.66 18.59
N TYR A 269 4.87 -1.45 17.72
CA TYR A 269 6.21 -1.21 17.18
C TYR A 269 6.22 -0.20 16.01
N CYS A 270 5.07 0.05 15.38
CA CYS A 270 4.95 1.00 14.28
C CYS A 270 4.52 2.37 14.83
N PRO A 271 5.22 3.47 14.47
CA PRO A 271 4.86 4.77 15.00
C PRO A 271 3.48 5.21 14.50
N SER A 272 2.69 5.85 15.36
CA SER A 272 1.29 6.24 15.06
C SER A 272 1.14 7.09 13.79
N TRP A 273 2.13 7.92 13.48
CA TRP A 273 2.16 8.75 12.27
C TRP A 273 2.26 7.91 10.98
N ALA A 274 2.88 6.73 11.05
CA ALA A 274 2.98 5.77 9.94
C ALA A 274 1.77 4.86 9.85
N LEU A 275 1.04 4.65 10.96
CA LEU A 275 -0.25 3.94 10.99
C LEU A 275 -1.41 4.79 10.46
N SER A 276 -1.28 6.12 10.47
CA SER A 276 -2.32 7.04 9.98
C SER A 276 -2.76 6.70 8.55
N TRP A 277 -4.07 6.60 8.32
CA TRP A 277 -4.64 6.38 6.99
C TRP A 277 -4.12 7.35 5.93
N LEU A 278 -3.98 8.63 6.27
CA LEU A 278 -3.54 9.65 5.31
C LEU A 278 -2.13 9.35 4.78
N TYR A 279 -1.24 8.90 5.66
CA TYR A 279 0.12 8.51 5.28
C TYR A 279 0.10 7.18 4.49
N ARG A 280 -0.55 6.14 5.04
CA ARG A 280 -0.61 4.81 4.41
C ARG A 280 -1.26 4.87 3.03
N ARG A 281 -2.38 5.58 2.88
CA ARG A 281 -3.10 5.74 1.60
C ARG A 281 -2.19 6.28 0.50
N GLN A 282 -1.36 7.29 0.79
CA GLN A 282 -0.46 7.86 -0.23
C GLN A 282 0.58 6.84 -0.70
N ASN A 283 1.14 6.07 0.23
CA ASN A 283 2.12 5.03 -0.09
C ASN A 283 1.49 3.84 -0.80
N LEU A 284 0.33 3.36 -0.34
CA LEU A 284 -0.44 2.30 -0.97
C LEU A 284 -0.82 2.67 -2.42
N LEU A 285 -1.26 3.91 -2.65
CA LEU A 285 -1.52 4.39 -4.01
C LEU A 285 -0.25 4.40 -4.86
N ARG A 286 0.88 4.85 -4.30
CA ARG A 286 2.16 4.82 -5.01
C ARG A 286 2.59 3.39 -5.35
N GLU A 287 2.41 2.44 -4.43
CA GLU A 287 2.72 1.02 -4.65
C GLU A 287 1.82 0.42 -5.73
N ILE A 288 0.49 0.56 -5.60
CA ILE A 288 -0.48 0.01 -6.55
C ILE A 288 -0.28 0.61 -7.96
N LEU A 289 -0.09 1.93 -8.07
CA LEU A 289 0.08 2.60 -9.37
C LEU A 289 1.47 2.41 -9.97
N GLY A 290 2.50 2.33 -9.13
CA GLY A 290 3.87 2.00 -9.54
C GLY A 290 3.96 0.58 -10.10
N SER A 291 3.36 -0.39 -9.40
CA SER A 291 3.30 -1.79 -9.82
C SER A 291 2.51 -2.03 -11.11
N LEU A 292 1.56 -1.15 -11.46
CA LEU A 292 0.70 -1.28 -12.65
C LEU A 292 1.11 -0.37 -13.82
N GLN A 293 2.27 0.31 -13.73
CA GLN A 293 2.83 1.18 -14.77
C GLN A 293 1.83 2.18 -15.40
N LYS A 294 1.05 2.97 -14.62
CA LYS A 294 0.45 4.27 -15.06
C LYS A 294 -0.52 4.93 -14.06
N LYS A 295 -0.66 6.26 -14.22
CA LYS A 295 -1.50 7.21 -13.46
C LYS A 295 -3.01 6.97 -13.66
N THR A 296 -3.75 6.74 -12.59
CA THR A 296 -5.22 6.83 -12.56
C THR A 296 -5.68 8.14 -11.93
N THR A 297 -6.86 8.60 -12.34
CA THR A 297 -7.52 9.79 -11.79
C THR A 297 -8.33 9.38 -10.55
N GLU A 298 -8.11 10.06 -9.43
CA GLU A 298 -8.74 9.75 -8.14
C GLU A 298 -10.25 10.07 -8.12
N VAL A 299 -11.07 9.14 -7.62
CA VAL A 299 -12.35 9.46 -6.96
C VAL A 299 -12.60 8.45 -5.85
N CYS A 300 -12.38 8.84 -4.60
CA CYS A 300 -12.93 8.15 -3.42
C CYS A 300 -13.46 9.21 -2.44
N ASN A 301 -14.79 9.39 -2.40
CA ASN A 301 -15.44 10.16 -1.35
C ASN A 301 -15.62 9.28 -0.10
N GLY A 302 -14.96 9.63 1.00
CA GLY A 302 -15.10 8.94 2.28
C GLY A 302 -16.40 9.31 2.98
N ASN A 303 -17.27 8.34 3.23
CA ASN A 303 -18.38 8.46 4.17
C ASN A 303 -18.03 7.79 5.51
N ALA A 304 -18.56 8.34 6.60
CA ALA A 304 -18.16 8.11 8.00
C ALA A 304 -18.65 6.78 8.64
N SER A 305 -18.75 5.70 7.88
CA SER A 305 -19.00 4.34 8.42
C SER A 305 -18.36 3.32 7.47
N ALA A 306 -17.03 3.35 7.40
CA ALA A 306 -16.27 2.47 6.52
C ALA A 306 -16.28 1.04 7.09
N ILE A 307 -17.11 0.18 6.50
CA ILE A 307 -17.00 -1.28 6.61
C ILE A 307 -15.92 -1.69 5.59
N ASP A 308 -14.98 -2.54 5.99
CA ASP A 308 -13.98 -3.09 5.08
C ASP A 308 -14.60 -4.14 4.14
N GLY A 309 -13.84 -4.60 3.14
CA GLY A 309 -14.32 -5.59 2.20
C GLY A 309 -13.36 -5.84 1.04
N CYS A 310 -13.80 -6.64 0.09
CA CYS A 310 -13.04 -6.94 -1.13
C CYS A 310 -13.39 -5.96 -2.25
N VAL A 311 -12.42 -5.68 -3.13
CA VAL A 311 -12.63 -4.90 -4.35
C VAL A 311 -11.81 -5.48 -5.49
N THR A 312 -12.36 -5.45 -6.70
CA THR A 312 -11.66 -5.87 -7.92
C THR A 312 -11.69 -4.73 -8.92
N PHE A 313 -10.51 -4.19 -9.23
CA PHE A 313 -10.33 -3.20 -10.29
C PHE A 313 -9.85 -3.88 -11.57
N PHE A 314 -10.34 -3.41 -12.71
CA PHE A 314 -9.85 -3.86 -14.01
C PHE A 314 -9.83 -2.68 -15.01
N ARG A 315 -8.93 -2.78 -15.98
CA ARG A 315 -8.75 -1.78 -17.03
C ARG A 315 -9.82 -1.92 -18.10
N LYS A 316 -10.75 -0.95 -18.18
CA LYS A 316 -11.88 -0.97 -19.13
C LYS A 316 -11.46 -0.96 -20.61
N ASP A 317 -10.28 -0.44 -20.90
CA ASP A 317 -9.67 -0.46 -22.24
C ASP A 317 -9.17 -1.86 -22.62
N LYS A 318 -8.75 -2.68 -21.64
CA LYS A 318 -8.25 -4.05 -21.87
C LYS A 318 -9.28 -5.15 -21.60
N LEU A 319 -10.26 -4.91 -20.73
CA LEU A 319 -11.22 -5.90 -20.24
C LEU A 319 -12.64 -5.30 -20.26
N ALA A 320 -13.62 -6.08 -20.73
CA ALA A 320 -15.04 -5.78 -20.58
C ALA A 320 -15.63 -6.59 -19.43
N HIS A 321 -16.45 -5.95 -18.59
CA HIS A 321 -17.23 -6.66 -17.58
C HIS A 321 -18.40 -7.39 -18.23
N VAL A 322 -18.49 -8.70 -17.99
CA VAL A 322 -19.59 -9.54 -18.46
C VAL A 322 -20.60 -9.77 -17.34
N LYS A 323 -20.13 -10.22 -16.17
CA LYS A 323 -21.00 -10.56 -15.05
C LYS A 323 -20.28 -10.48 -13.71
N LYS A 324 -21.01 -10.09 -12.66
CA LYS A 324 -20.56 -10.13 -11.27
C LYS A 324 -21.38 -11.16 -10.49
N TYR A 325 -20.71 -11.89 -9.61
CA TYR A 325 -21.32 -12.73 -8.59
C TYR A 325 -20.73 -12.36 -7.22
N GLU A 326 -21.51 -12.62 -6.18
CA GLU A 326 -21.14 -12.36 -4.80
C GLU A 326 -21.49 -13.59 -3.97
N VAL A 327 -20.52 -14.07 -3.21
CA VAL A 327 -20.67 -15.20 -2.31
C VAL A 327 -20.57 -14.65 -0.89
N GLU A 328 -21.73 -14.49 -0.25
CA GLU A 328 -21.81 -14.15 1.16
C GLU A 328 -21.81 -15.44 1.98
N PHE A 329 -20.75 -15.64 2.77
CA PHE A 329 -20.61 -16.87 3.56
C PHE A 329 -21.61 -16.96 4.71
N ASN A 330 -22.27 -15.87 5.10
CA ASN A 330 -23.30 -15.85 6.13
C ASN A 330 -24.70 -16.28 5.65
N LYS A 331 -24.92 -16.57 4.35
CA LYS A 331 -26.25 -16.93 3.82
C LYS A 331 -26.64 -18.39 3.98
N ALA A 332 -25.68 -19.30 3.88
CA ALA A 332 -25.89 -20.75 3.98
C ALA A 332 -25.81 -21.38 5.39
N PRO A 333 -25.18 -20.78 6.43
CA PRO A 333 -25.02 -21.42 7.74
C PRO A 333 -26.31 -21.90 8.38
N GLN A 334 -27.43 -21.18 8.22
CA GLN A 334 -28.72 -21.58 8.77
C GLN A 334 -29.18 -22.94 8.22
N SER A 335 -29.19 -23.09 6.90
CA SER A 335 -29.58 -24.34 6.25
C SER A 335 -28.64 -25.50 6.57
N VAL A 336 -27.34 -25.24 6.73
CA VAL A 336 -26.34 -26.25 7.09
C VAL A 336 -26.53 -26.70 8.54
N THR A 337 -26.69 -25.74 9.44
CA THR A 337 -26.88 -26.00 10.88
C THR A 337 -28.16 -26.78 11.15
N ASP A 338 -29.24 -26.51 10.41
CA ASP A 338 -30.51 -27.23 10.54
C ASP A 338 -30.39 -28.72 10.17
N GLN A 339 -29.43 -29.10 9.33
CA GLN A 339 -29.18 -30.49 8.92
C GLN A 339 -28.24 -31.23 9.88
N ILE A 340 -27.32 -30.52 10.54
CA ILE A 340 -26.21 -31.13 11.28
C ILE A 340 -26.45 -31.15 12.80
N ALA A 341 -27.10 -30.13 13.35
CA ALA A 341 -27.31 -30.00 14.80
C ALA A 341 -28.77 -30.32 15.20
N PRO A 342 -29.04 -31.44 15.91
CA PRO A 342 -30.40 -31.80 16.31
C PRO A 342 -30.96 -30.96 17.48
N GLY A 343 -30.09 -30.35 18.30
CA GLY A 343 -30.48 -29.58 19.50
C GLY A 343 -30.34 -28.06 19.36
N ALA A 344 -31.27 -27.29 19.94
CA ALA A 344 -31.29 -25.82 19.85
C ALA A 344 -29.99 -25.14 20.31
N THR A 345 -29.36 -25.65 21.38
CA THR A 345 -28.08 -25.13 21.89
C THR A 345 -26.94 -25.37 20.92
N GLN A 346 -26.83 -26.58 20.35
CA GLN A 346 -25.81 -26.89 19.34
C GLN A 346 -26.03 -26.07 18.07
N LYS A 347 -27.29 -25.85 17.66
CA LYS A 347 -27.63 -24.96 16.53
C LYS A 347 -27.13 -23.55 16.77
N ARG A 348 -27.39 -22.98 17.95
CA ARG A 348 -26.91 -21.64 18.30
C ARG A 348 -25.39 -21.54 18.27
N THR A 349 -24.68 -22.51 18.85
CA THR A 349 -23.22 -22.54 18.85
C THR A 349 -22.63 -22.67 17.44
N ALA A 350 -23.24 -23.48 16.57
CA ALA A 350 -22.83 -23.61 15.17
C ALA A 350 -23.04 -22.30 14.38
N LEU A 351 -24.20 -21.67 14.56
CA LEU A 351 -24.50 -20.38 13.96
C LEU A 351 -23.52 -19.29 14.43
N ASP A 352 -23.26 -19.17 15.73
CA ASP A 352 -22.34 -18.17 16.27
C ASP A 352 -20.90 -18.33 15.71
N ARG A 353 -20.49 -19.57 15.40
CA ARG A 353 -19.20 -19.85 14.74
C ARG A 353 -19.21 -19.51 13.25
N MET A 354 -20.25 -19.91 12.52
CA MET A 354 -20.31 -19.83 11.06
C MET A 354 -20.84 -18.50 10.50
N LEU A 355 -21.67 -17.77 11.24
CA LEU A 355 -22.17 -16.45 10.87
C LEU A 355 -21.02 -15.43 10.99
N LYS A 356 -20.26 -15.32 9.90
CA LYS A 356 -19.19 -14.36 9.70
C LYS A 356 -19.45 -13.59 8.42
N ASP A 357 -19.22 -12.28 8.43
CA ASP A 357 -19.52 -11.39 7.31
C ASP A 357 -18.43 -11.38 6.22
N ASN A 358 -17.60 -12.42 6.19
CA ASN A 358 -16.65 -12.65 5.10
C ASN A 358 -17.41 -12.85 3.78
N ILE A 359 -16.85 -12.34 2.70
CA ILE A 359 -17.41 -12.43 1.35
C ILE A 359 -16.35 -12.85 0.33
N ALA A 360 -16.80 -13.37 -0.81
CA ALA A 360 -16.01 -13.45 -2.03
C ALA A 360 -16.72 -12.72 -3.18
N LEU A 361 -15.97 -11.90 -3.91
CA LEU A 361 -16.42 -11.23 -5.11
C LEU A 361 -15.87 -11.93 -6.34
N ILE A 362 -16.74 -12.26 -7.29
CA ILE A 362 -16.37 -12.95 -8.51
C ILE A 362 -16.77 -12.09 -9.71
N ALA A 363 -15.81 -11.78 -10.58
CA ALA A 363 -16.03 -11.04 -11.81
C ALA A 363 -15.69 -11.91 -13.02
N VAL A 364 -16.63 -12.01 -13.96
CA VAL A 364 -16.41 -12.59 -15.29
C VAL A 364 -16.13 -11.46 -16.26
N LEU A 365 -14.97 -11.52 -16.89
CA LEU A 365 -14.43 -10.50 -17.77
C LEU A 365 -14.14 -11.06 -19.15
N GLU A 366 -14.30 -10.24 -20.18
CA GLU A 366 -13.95 -10.54 -21.57
C GLU A 366 -12.71 -9.70 -21.96
N PRO A 367 -11.54 -10.34 -22.22
CA PRO A 367 -10.36 -9.67 -22.74
C PRO A 367 -10.64 -9.01 -24.11
N LYS A 368 -10.19 -7.76 -24.27
CA LYS A 368 -10.28 -7.00 -25.53
C LYS A 368 -8.98 -7.02 -26.34
N PHE A 369 -7.92 -7.57 -25.78
CA PHE A 369 -6.63 -7.70 -26.44
C PHE A 369 -6.55 -9.04 -27.18
N SER A 370 -6.05 -9.01 -28.40
CA SER A 370 -5.82 -10.21 -29.20
C SER A 370 -4.44 -10.76 -28.89
N ASN A 371 -4.36 -12.06 -28.59
CA ASN A 371 -3.09 -12.77 -28.70
C ASN A 371 -2.90 -13.16 -30.18
N HIS A 372 -1.67 -13.28 -30.66
CA HIS A 372 -1.36 -13.75 -32.03
C HIS A 372 -1.82 -15.20 -32.32
N VAL A 373 -2.41 -15.87 -31.33
CA VAL A 373 -3.05 -17.18 -31.49
C VAL A 373 -4.50 -16.93 -31.91
N ALA A 374 -4.82 -17.21 -33.17
CA ALA A 374 -6.17 -17.09 -33.71
C ALA A 374 -7.18 -17.85 -32.83
N ASP A 375 -8.06 -17.12 -32.16
CA ASP A 375 -9.22 -17.72 -31.50
C ASP A 375 -10.09 -18.41 -32.56
N PRO A 376 -10.65 -19.60 -32.26
CA PRO A 376 -11.59 -20.23 -33.17
C PRO A 376 -12.78 -19.28 -33.42
N PRO A 377 -13.21 -19.10 -34.69
CA PRO A 377 -14.22 -18.13 -35.03
C PRO A 377 -15.52 -18.38 -34.24
N GLY A 378 -15.97 -17.36 -33.50
CA GLY A 378 -17.25 -17.36 -32.79
C GLY A 378 -17.22 -17.69 -31.28
N LYS A 379 -16.06 -18.03 -30.68
CA LYS A 379 -15.94 -18.22 -29.23
C LYS A 379 -15.30 -17.00 -28.55
N LYS A 380 -16.03 -16.39 -27.62
CA LYS A 380 -15.50 -15.34 -26.74
C LYS A 380 -14.63 -15.96 -25.65
N ARG A 381 -13.41 -15.45 -25.49
CA ARG A 381 -12.53 -15.81 -24.37
C ARG A 381 -13.03 -15.13 -23.10
N LEU A 382 -13.14 -15.88 -22.00
CA LEU A 382 -13.59 -15.37 -20.72
C LEU A 382 -12.55 -15.62 -19.63
N LEU A 383 -12.47 -14.68 -18.69
CA LEU A 383 -11.64 -14.73 -17.50
C LEU A 383 -12.53 -14.56 -16.26
N CYS A 384 -12.52 -15.55 -15.37
CA CYS A 384 -13.16 -15.49 -14.06
C CYS A 384 -12.12 -15.07 -13.02
N VAL A 385 -12.34 -13.94 -12.35
CA VAL A 385 -11.49 -13.45 -11.26
C VAL A 385 -12.29 -13.50 -9.97
N ALA A 386 -11.88 -14.34 -9.03
CA ALA A 386 -12.39 -14.38 -7.68
C ALA A 386 -11.43 -13.65 -6.73
N ASN A 387 -11.97 -12.82 -5.85
CA ASN A 387 -11.26 -12.15 -4.78
C ASN A 387 -12.01 -12.39 -3.45
N THR A 388 -11.31 -12.81 -2.40
CA THR A 388 -11.92 -13.14 -1.11
C THR A 388 -11.03 -12.73 0.05
N HIS A 389 -11.64 -12.57 1.22
CA HIS A 389 -10.94 -12.49 2.50
C HIS A 389 -11.59 -13.49 3.46
N ILE A 390 -10.93 -14.64 3.67
CA ILE A 390 -11.42 -15.75 4.51
C ILE A 390 -11.23 -15.41 5.98
N HIS A 391 -12.02 -16.03 6.85
CA HIS A 391 -12.01 -15.76 8.29
C HIS A 391 -10.61 -15.84 8.92
N VAL A 392 -10.28 -14.88 9.79
CA VAL A 392 -8.93 -14.74 10.37
C VAL A 392 -8.62 -15.72 11.51
N HIS A 393 -9.60 -16.03 12.36
CA HIS A 393 -9.37 -16.73 13.64
C HIS A 393 -8.73 -18.12 13.45
N GLN A 394 -7.58 -18.37 14.06
CA GLN A 394 -6.78 -19.58 13.84
C GLN A 394 -7.50 -20.87 14.28
N ASP A 395 -8.26 -20.82 15.38
CA ASP A 395 -9.00 -21.98 15.90
C ASP A 395 -10.28 -22.34 15.13
N LEU A 396 -10.61 -21.59 14.06
CA LEU A 396 -11.81 -21.79 13.25
C LEU A 396 -11.48 -22.38 11.88
N MET A 397 -10.57 -23.37 11.85
CA MET A 397 -10.12 -24.03 10.61
C MET A 397 -11.28 -24.69 9.84
N ASP A 398 -12.21 -25.30 10.57
CA ASP A 398 -13.47 -25.84 10.07
C ASP A 398 -14.28 -24.77 9.29
N VAL A 399 -14.41 -23.57 9.86
CA VAL A 399 -15.12 -22.44 9.22
C VAL A 399 -14.36 -21.95 7.99
N LYS A 400 -13.02 -21.82 8.06
CA LYS A 400 -12.19 -21.43 6.90
C LYS A 400 -12.33 -22.42 5.75
N LEU A 401 -12.25 -23.71 6.04
CA LEU A 401 -12.42 -24.77 5.05
C LEU A 401 -13.80 -24.74 4.42
N TRP A 402 -14.84 -24.54 5.24
CA TRP A 402 -16.21 -24.42 4.75
C TRP A 402 -16.40 -23.20 3.82
N GLN A 403 -15.80 -22.05 4.15
CA GLN A 403 -15.82 -20.85 3.30
C GLN A 403 -15.11 -21.12 1.96
N VAL A 404 -13.91 -21.71 1.98
CA VAL A 404 -13.16 -22.05 0.78
C VAL A 404 -13.90 -23.07 -0.08
N GLN A 405 -14.50 -24.10 0.51
CA GLN A 405 -15.31 -25.07 -0.21
C GLN A 405 -16.55 -24.41 -0.85
N THR A 406 -17.20 -23.48 -0.14
CA THR A 406 -18.36 -22.74 -0.64
C THR A 406 -18.00 -21.86 -1.84
N LEU A 407 -16.85 -21.18 -1.78
CA LEU A 407 -16.30 -20.41 -2.92
C LEU A 407 -16.06 -21.31 -4.13
N LEU A 408 -15.35 -22.43 -3.95
CA LEU A 408 -15.01 -23.35 -5.03
C LEU A 408 -16.24 -23.96 -5.70
N ARG A 409 -17.26 -24.34 -4.93
CA ARG A 409 -18.57 -24.78 -5.48
C ARG A 409 -19.28 -23.69 -6.28
N GLY A 410 -19.13 -22.42 -5.87
CA GLY A 410 -19.60 -21.28 -6.64
C GLY A 410 -18.90 -21.17 -8.00
N LEU A 411 -17.58 -21.34 -8.01
CA LEU A 411 -16.75 -21.30 -9.21
C LEU A 411 -17.02 -22.48 -10.17
N GLU A 412 -17.25 -23.68 -9.65
CA GLU A 412 -17.62 -24.86 -10.46
C GLU A 412 -18.86 -24.63 -11.32
N LYS A 413 -19.90 -24.00 -10.75
CA LYS A 413 -21.14 -23.68 -11.47
C LYS A 413 -20.86 -22.75 -12.66
N ILE A 414 -19.87 -21.88 -12.54
CA ILE A 414 -19.45 -20.98 -13.61
C ILE A 414 -18.69 -21.78 -14.69
N THR A 415 -17.78 -22.69 -14.32
CA THR A 415 -17.05 -23.53 -15.30
C THR A 415 -17.94 -24.48 -16.09
N VAL A 416 -19.05 -24.96 -15.52
CA VAL A 416 -20.01 -25.80 -16.24
C VAL A 416 -20.71 -25.01 -17.35
N SER A 417 -20.89 -23.70 -17.14
CA SER A 417 -21.67 -22.84 -18.03
C SER A 417 -20.83 -22.22 -19.16
N ALA A 418 -19.50 -22.19 -19.01
CA ALA A 418 -18.61 -21.56 -19.98
C ALA A 418 -17.18 -22.10 -19.92
N ASP A 419 -16.53 -22.07 -21.09
CA ASP A 419 -15.10 -22.33 -21.28
C ASP A 419 -14.31 -21.11 -20.76
N ILE A 420 -13.96 -21.10 -19.46
CA ILE A 420 -13.47 -19.91 -18.75
C ILE A 420 -12.16 -20.17 -18.00
N SER A 421 -11.17 -19.28 -18.16
CA SER A 421 -9.93 -19.30 -17.37
C SER A 421 -10.18 -18.71 -15.98
N MET A 422 -9.47 -19.21 -14.97
CA MET A 422 -9.69 -18.81 -13.58
C MET A 422 -8.47 -18.18 -12.94
N LEU A 423 -8.73 -17.11 -12.18
CA LEU A 423 -7.85 -16.51 -11.20
C LEU A 423 -8.58 -16.46 -9.88
N VAL A 424 -7.97 -16.98 -8.82
CA VAL A 424 -8.51 -17.01 -7.47
C VAL A 424 -7.48 -16.34 -6.57
N CYS A 425 -7.79 -15.13 -6.14
CA CYS A 425 -6.91 -14.26 -5.39
C CYS A 425 -7.51 -13.95 -4.01
N GLY A 426 -6.66 -13.54 -3.08
CA GLY A 426 -7.10 -12.98 -1.82
C GLY A 426 -6.27 -13.42 -0.64
N ASP A 427 -6.73 -12.98 0.53
CA ASP A 427 -6.22 -13.39 1.83
C ASP A 427 -7.06 -14.58 2.33
N PHE A 428 -6.43 -15.75 2.36
CA PHE A 428 -7.07 -16.99 2.77
C PHE A 428 -6.92 -17.25 4.26
N ASN A 429 -6.13 -16.45 5.00
CA ASN A 429 -5.82 -16.65 6.41
C ASN A 429 -5.45 -18.12 6.73
N SER A 430 -4.84 -18.82 5.78
CA SER A 430 -4.61 -20.26 5.80
C SER A 430 -3.21 -20.52 5.27
N THR A 431 -2.36 -21.16 6.05
CA THR A 431 -0.96 -21.42 5.69
C THR A 431 -0.81 -22.58 4.72
N PRO A 432 0.31 -22.69 3.97
CA PRO A 432 0.55 -23.81 3.09
C PRO A 432 0.50 -25.15 3.85
N GLY A 433 -0.20 -26.13 3.28
CA GLY A 433 -0.42 -27.45 3.88
C GLY A 433 -1.65 -27.56 4.79
N SER A 434 -2.28 -26.44 5.19
CA SER A 434 -3.58 -26.48 5.87
C SER A 434 -4.68 -27.06 4.98
N THR A 435 -5.79 -27.51 5.57
CA THR A 435 -6.90 -28.07 4.77
C THR A 435 -7.51 -27.11 3.73
N PRO A 436 -7.74 -25.80 4.01
CA PRO A 436 -8.27 -24.89 2.99
C PRO A 436 -7.28 -24.68 1.84
N HIS A 437 -5.99 -24.55 2.16
CA HIS A 437 -4.93 -24.46 1.16
C HIS A 437 -4.85 -25.74 0.30
N THR A 438 -4.82 -26.91 0.93
CA THR A 438 -4.73 -28.20 0.24
C THR A 438 -5.93 -28.41 -0.69
N LEU A 439 -7.13 -27.98 -0.28
CA LEU A 439 -8.31 -28.03 -1.13
C LEU A 439 -8.14 -27.16 -2.39
N LEU A 440 -7.58 -25.95 -2.28
CA LEU A 440 -7.29 -25.07 -3.42
C LEU A 440 -6.21 -25.63 -4.35
N ALA A 441 -5.09 -26.05 -3.78
CA ALA A 441 -3.89 -26.43 -4.52
C ALA A 441 -3.97 -27.84 -5.13
N THR A 442 -4.66 -28.78 -4.48
CA THR A 442 -4.69 -30.20 -4.90
C THR A 442 -6.07 -30.66 -5.37
N GLY A 443 -7.11 -29.87 -5.10
CA GLY A 443 -8.50 -30.18 -5.46
C GLY A 443 -9.24 -31.13 -4.53
N LYS A 444 -8.57 -31.67 -3.52
CA LYS A 444 -9.16 -32.60 -2.54
C LYS A 444 -8.46 -32.51 -1.20
N VAL A 445 -9.16 -32.87 -0.12
CA VAL A 445 -8.56 -33.05 1.21
C VAL A 445 -8.60 -34.52 1.58
N ASP A 446 -7.49 -35.04 2.13
CA ASP A 446 -7.44 -36.41 2.66
C ASP A 446 -8.34 -36.52 3.91
N GLN A 447 -9.09 -37.61 4.01
CA GLN A 447 -9.97 -37.86 5.16
C GLN A 447 -9.22 -38.06 6.47
N MET A 448 -7.94 -38.45 6.40
CA MET A 448 -7.06 -38.63 7.56
C MET A 448 -6.25 -37.36 7.88
N HIS A 449 -6.54 -36.23 7.25
CA HIS A 449 -5.83 -34.99 7.50
C HIS A 449 -6.03 -34.53 8.97
N PRO A 450 -4.97 -34.16 9.70
CA PRO A 450 -5.05 -33.82 11.12
C PRO A 450 -6.04 -32.70 11.43
N ASP A 451 -6.10 -31.65 10.60
CA ASP A 451 -7.06 -30.54 10.81
C ASP A 451 -8.53 -30.97 10.75
N LEU A 452 -8.87 -32.09 10.08
CA LEU A 452 -10.25 -32.57 10.02
C LEU A 452 -10.71 -33.24 11.33
N VAL A 453 -9.78 -33.56 12.23
CA VAL A 453 -10.11 -34.05 13.58
C VAL A 453 -10.76 -32.94 14.41
N ILE A 454 -10.49 -31.67 14.07
CA ILE A 454 -11.01 -30.49 14.76
C ILE A 454 -12.28 -30.00 14.05
N ASP A 455 -13.34 -30.83 14.10
CA ASP A 455 -14.69 -30.46 13.66
C ASP A 455 -15.69 -30.68 14.83
N PRO A 456 -15.69 -29.79 15.84
CA PRO A 456 -16.45 -30.02 17.08
C PRO A 456 -17.97 -30.08 16.87
N LEU A 457 -18.46 -29.58 15.72
CA LEU A 457 -19.89 -29.48 15.41
C LEU A 457 -20.31 -30.27 14.17
N GLY A 458 -19.38 -30.99 13.52
CA GLY A 458 -19.65 -31.79 12.34
C GLY A 458 -19.97 -30.95 11.09
N ILE A 459 -19.53 -29.69 11.00
CA ILE A 459 -19.90 -28.77 9.90
C ILE A 459 -19.36 -29.21 8.54
N LEU A 460 -18.34 -30.08 8.53
CA LEU A 460 -17.68 -30.57 7.33
C LEU A 460 -18.28 -31.88 6.81
N HIS A 461 -19.27 -32.45 7.50
CA HIS A 461 -19.89 -33.72 7.11
C HIS A 461 -20.90 -33.58 5.95
N PRO A 462 -20.93 -34.56 5.02
CA PRO A 462 -20.02 -35.69 4.90
C PRO A 462 -18.68 -35.27 4.28
N THR A 463 -17.57 -35.64 4.94
CA THR A 463 -16.19 -35.31 4.53
C THR A 463 -15.82 -35.87 3.15
N ASN A 464 -16.54 -36.88 2.65
CA ASN A 464 -16.47 -37.37 1.27
C ASN A 464 -16.71 -36.29 0.19
N ASN A 465 -17.25 -35.13 0.57
CA ASN A 465 -17.52 -34.00 -0.31
C ASN A 465 -16.45 -32.90 -0.28
N LEU A 466 -15.33 -33.08 0.43
CA LEU A 466 -14.19 -32.15 0.45
C LEU A 466 -13.31 -32.30 -0.79
N ARG A 467 -13.92 -32.17 -1.95
CA ARG A 467 -13.29 -32.18 -3.27
C ARG A 467 -13.99 -31.16 -4.15
N HIS A 468 -13.25 -30.61 -5.11
CA HIS A 468 -13.83 -29.81 -6.17
C HIS A 468 -13.56 -30.45 -7.54
N GLN A 469 -14.47 -30.23 -8.50
CA GLN A 469 -14.45 -30.76 -9.86
C GLN A 469 -14.09 -29.70 -10.90
N LEU A 470 -13.43 -28.61 -10.48
CA LEU A 470 -12.82 -27.69 -11.45
C LEU A 470 -11.96 -28.48 -12.45
N PRO A 471 -11.96 -28.10 -13.76
CA PRO A 471 -11.34 -28.88 -14.83
C PRO A 471 -9.88 -29.28 -14.60
N LEU A 472 -9.17 -28.49 -13.77
CA LEU A 472 -7.87 -28.76 -13.21
C LEU A 472 -7.74 -28.22 -11.77
N PRO A 473 -6.83 -28.78 -10.95
CA PRO A 473 -6.41 -28.14 -9.70
C PRO A 473 -5.80 -26.77 -10.00
N LEU A 474 -6.06 -25.81 -9.13
CA LEU A 474 -5.47 -24.48 -9.25
C LEU A 474 -4.00 -24.54 -8.84
N VAL A 475 -3.15 -23.79 -9.54
CA VAL A 475 -1.71 -23.71 -9.24
C VAL A 475 -1.42 -22.35 -8.62
N SER A 476 -0.64 -22.31 -7.54
CA SER A 476 -0.13 -21.05 -6.98
C SER A 476 0.86 -20.43 -7.94
N ALA A 477 0.67 -19.16 -8.32
CA ALA A 477 1.56 -18.46 -9.24
C ALA A 477 3.01 -18.43 -8.72
N TYR A 478 3.20 -18.17 -7.43
CA TYR A 478 4.52 -18.02 -6.80
C TYR A 478 5.29 -19.34 -6.66
N SER A 479 4.62 -20.49 -6.76
CA SER A 479 5.29 -21.79 -6.84
C SER A 479 6.25 -21.92 -8.03
N SER A 480 6.11 -21.06 -9.04
CA SER A 480 7.03 -20.99 -10.18
C SER A 480 8.48 -20.68 -9.77
N PHE A 481 8.70 -19.96 -8.66
CA PHE A 481 10.06 -19.69 -8.14
C PHE A 481 10.73 -20.91 -7.51
N ALA A 482 9.97 -21.96 -7.16
CA ALA A 482 10.53 -23.19 -6.61
C ALA A 482 11.08 -24.13 -7.69
N ILE A 483 10.77 -23.88 -8.97
CA ILE A 483 11.22 -24.72 -10.09
C ILE A 483 12.74 -24.55 -10.28
N PRO A 484 13.52 -25.64 -10.30
CA PRO A 484 14.96 -25.57 -10.53
C PRO A 484 15.32 -24.89 -11.86
N THR A 485 16.22 -23.91 -11.82
CA THR A 485 16.68 -23.16 -12.99
C THR A 485 18.13 -22.68 -12.80
N ALA A 486 18.79 -22.34 -13.91
CA ALA A 486 20.13 -21.73 -13.90
C ALA A 486 20.08 -20.20 -13.85
N ASP A 487 18.89 -19.60 -13.82
CA ASP A 487 18.71 -18.15 -13.76
C ASP A 487 19.06 -17.61 -12.36
N PRO A 488 20.08 -16.72 -12.23
CA PRO A 488 20.49 -16.18 -10.93
C PRO A 488 19.41 -15.35 -10.22
N GLY A 489 18.53 -14.68 -10.96
CA GLY A 489 17.43 -13.89 -10.44
C GLY A 489 16.37 -14.77 -9.77
N ILE A 490 16.05 -15.92 -10.37
CA ILE A 490 15.13 -16.91 -9.81
C ILE A 490 15.77 -17.66 -8.65
N GLU A 491 17.03 -18.06 -8.74
CA GLU A 491 17.73 -18.72 -7.61
C GLU A 491 17.79 -17.81 -6.38
N LYS A 492 17.88 -16.48 -6.56
CA LYS A 492 17.72 -15.52 -5.45
C LYS A 492 16.30 -15.50 -4.88
N GLN A 493 15.25 -15.70 -5.68
CA GLN A 493 13.88 -15.79 -5.14
C GLN A 493 13.66 -17.10 -4.39
N LYS A 494 14.28 -18.17 -4.84
CA LYS A 494 14.18 -19.50 -4.23
C LYS A 494 14.67 -19.52 -2.78
N THR A 495 15.64 -18.67 -2.41
CA THR A 495 16.06 -18.52 -1.00
C THR A 495 14.99 -17.89 -0.10
N ARG A 496 13.91 -17.35 -0.68
CA ARG A 496 12.77 -16.73 -0.01
C ARG A 496 11.51 -17.62 -0.03
N MET A 497 11.65 -18.86 -0.52
CA MET A 497 10.60 -19.86 -0.62
C MET A 497 10.82 -20.97 0.42
N ASP A 498 9.73 -21.50 0.96
CA ASP A 498 9.76 -22.78 1.67
C ASP A 498 9.68 -23.93 0.65
N LEU A 499 10.80 -24.62 0.45
CA LEU A 499 10.90 -25.73 -0.51
C LEU A 499 10.05 -26.95 -0.16
N LYS A 500 9.52 -27.07 1.07
CA LYS A 500 8.60 -28.15 1.42
C LYS A 500 7.21 -27.93 0.84
N THR A 501 6.79 -26.67 0.79
CA THR A 501 5.45 -26.25 0.39
C THR A 501 5.43 -25.62 -1.00
N ASN A 502 6.59 -25.22 -1.51
CA ASN A 502 6.78 -24.44 -2.74
C ASN A 502 6.05 -23.10 -2.71
N GLU A 503 5.85 -22.53 -1.52
CA GLU A 503 5.25 -21.21 -1.33
C GLU A 503 6.27 -20.26 -0.70
N PRO A 504 6.08 -18.93 -0.78
CA PRO A 504 6.91 -17.97 -0.07
C PRO A 504 6.97 -18.28 1.43
N PHE A 505 8.05 -17.85 2.12
CA PHE A 505 8.07 -17.95 3.58
C PHE A 505 6.97 -17.14 4.25
N PHE A 506 6.65 -15.98 3.68
CA PHE A 506 5.60 -15.12 4.21
C PHE A 506 4.95 -14.25 3.15
N THR A 507 3.70 -13.91 3.42
CA THR A 507 2.99 -12.80 2.77
C THR A 507 2.40 -11.84 3.79
N ASN A 508 2.19 -12.28 5.03
CA ASN A 508 1.91 -11.46 6.21
C ASN A 508 3.10 -11.52 7.18
N CYS A 509 3.50 -10.38 7.72
CA CYS A 509 4.56 -10.26 8.70
C CYS A 509 4.17 -9.27 9.78
N THR A 510 3.89 -9.77 10.98
CA THR A 510 3.71 -8.98 12.19
C THR A 510 4.73 -9.42 13.24
N ARG A 511 4.76 -8.76 14.41
CA ARG A 511 5.60 -9.19 15.53
C ARG A 511 5.33 -10.65 15.95
N ASP A 512 4.07 -11.07 15.89
CA ASP A 512 3.61 -12.31 16.52
C ASP A 512 3.29 -13.40 15.48
N PHE A 513 3.27 -13.07 14.18
CA PHE A 513 3.00 -14.01 13.09
C PHE A 513 3.83 -13.69 11.85
N LEU A 514 4.44 -14.73 11.28
CA LEU A 514 5.14 -14.68 10.00
C LEU A 514 4.71 -15.91 9.19
N GLY A 515 4.05 -15.69 8.05
CA GLY A 515 3.56 -16.80 7.24
C GLY A 515 2.87 -16.38 5.96
N THR A 516 2.75 -17.33 5.04
CA THR A 516 2.04 -17.14 3.76
C THR A 516 0.57 -17.43 3.96
N VAL A 517 -0.26 -16.45 3.65
CA VAL A 517 -1.73 -16.52 3.74
C VAL A 517 -2.43 -15.90 2.53
N ASP A 518 -1.68 -15.15 1.71
CA ASP A 518 -2.15 -14.52 0.48
C ASP A 518 -1.71 -15.36 -0.72
N TYR A 519 -2.62 -15.52 -1.69
CA TYR A 519 -2.34 -16.36 -2.86
C TYR A 519 -2.88 -15.76 -4.15
N ILE A 520 -2.22 -16.08 -5.26
CA ILE A 520 -2.74 -15.93 -6.62
C ILE A 520 -2.77 -17.32 -7.24
N PHE A 521 -3.93 -17.97 -7.18
CA PHE A 521 -4.18 -19.27 -7.80
C PHE A 521 -4.70 -19.11 -9.22
N TYR A 522 -4.27 -19.95 -10.15
CA TYR A 522 -4.70 -19.87 -11.56
C TYR A 522 -4.93 -21.25 -12.19
N SER A 523 -5.72 -21.26 -13.27
CA SER A 523 -5.97 -22.46 -14.09
C SER A 523 -4.85 -22.68 -15.11
N ALA A 524 -3.92 -23.60 -14.82
CA ALA A 524 -2.70 -23.82 -15.60
C ALA A 524 -2.89 -24.49 -16.98
N ASP A 525 -4.10 -24.97 -17.33
CA ASP A 525 -4.44 -25.41 -18.69
C ASP A 525 -4.60 -24.26 -19.68
N SER A 526 -4.86 -23.05 -19.18
CA SER A 526 -5.35 -21.94 -20.00
C SER A 526 -4.66 -20.61 -19.69
N LEU A 527 -3.82 -20.58 -18.67
CA LEU A 527 -2.97 -19.46 -18.31
C LEU A 527 -1.55 -19.96 -18.04
N MET A 528 -0.56 -19.12 -18.35
CA MET A 528 0.86 -19.30 -18.04
C MET A 528 1.34 -18.06 -17.30
N VAL A 529 2.17 -18.24 -16.28
CA VAL A 529 2.85 -17.15 -15.57
C VAL A 529 4.09 -16.74 -16.38
N GLU A 530 4.18 -15.46 -16.74
CA GLU A 530 5.33 -14.91 -17.47
C GLU A 530 6.33 -14.27 -16.52
N SER A 531 5.85 -13.49 -15.55
CA SER A 531 6.69 -12.81 -14.57
C SER A 531 5.99 -12.67 -13.21
N LEU A 532 6.78 -12.54 -12.15
CA LEU A 532 6.32 -12.46 -10.75
C LEU A 532 7.05 -11.34 -10.03
N LEU A 533 6.34 -10.58 -9.19
CA LEU A 533 6.95 -9.53 -8.39
C LEU A 533 7.86 -10.14 -7.32
N GLU A 534 9.07 -9.61 -7.24
CA GLU A 534 10.12 -10.01 -6.32
C GLU A 534 9.57 -10.22 -4.90
N LEU A 535 9.98 -11.32 -4.25
CA LEU A 535 9.66 -11.56 -2.85
C LEU A 535 10.49 -10.66 -1.93
N VAL A 536 9.96 -10.34 -0.75
CA VAL A 536 10.69 -9.57 0.25
C VAL A 536 11.65 -10.51 0.98
N ASP A 537 12.90 -10.09 1.14
CA ASP A 537 13.88 -10.83 1.90
C ASP A 537 13.62 -10.68 3.41
N VAL A 538 13.61 -11.81 4.14
CA VAL A 538 13.44 -11.84 5.60
C VAL A 538 14.59 -11.07 6.28
N GLY A 539 15.80 -11.11 5.73
CA GLY A 539 16.95 -10.35 6.22
C GLY A 539 16.72 -8.84 6.21
N CYS A 540 16.06 -8.32 5.17
CA CYS A 540 15.69 -6.90 5.09
C CYS A 540 14.70 -6.50 6.18
N LEU A 541 13.88 -7.43 6.65
CA LEU A 541 12.95 -7.21 7.77
C LEU A 541 13.63 -7.27 9.13
N GLN A 542 14.87 -7.76 9.28
CA GLN A 542 15.53 -7.83 10.61
C GLN A 542 15.73 -6.46 11.28
N ARG A 543 15.70 -5.36 10.50
CA ARG A 543 15.73 -3.99 11.02
C ARG A 543 14.36 -3.49 11.49
N GLU A 544 13.30 -4.21 11.16
CA GLU A 544 11.91 -3.90 11.52
C GLU A 544 11.37 -4.98 12.47
N THR A 545 10.58 -4.62 13.46
CA THR A 545 9.97 -5.63 14.36
C THR A 545 8.86 -6.43 13.67
N GLY A 546 8.28 -5.87 12.62
CA GLY A 546 7.18 -6.41 11.82
C GLY A 546 6.62 -5.34 10.91
N LEU A 547 5.61 -5.68 10.12
CA LEU A 547 4.86 -4.77 9.27
C LEU A 547 3.47 -4.46 9.90
N PRO A 548 2.86 -3.29 9.63
CA PRO A 548 3.36 -2.20 8.81
C PRO A 548 4.53 -1.48 9.49
N SER A 549 5.27 -0.71 8.71
CA SER A 549 6.42 0.06 9.14
C SER A 549 6.42 1.45 8.49
N PRO A 550 7.28 2.38 8.90
CA PRO A 550 7.44 3.67 8.21
C PRO A 550 7.64 3.56 6.69
N ALA A 551 8.23 2.45 6.22
CA ALA A 551 8.49 2.18 4.80
C ALA A 551 7.44 1.27 4.15
N CYS A 552 6.58 0.60 4.90
CA CYS A 552 5.57 -0.35 4.37
C CYS A 552 4.20 -0.12 5.00
N SER A 553 3.17 0.13 4.19
CA SER A 553 1.88 0.63 4.66
C SER A 553 0.82 -0.44 4.91
N SER A 554 1.18 -1.72 4.83
CA SER A 554 0.36 -2.87 5.21
C SER A 554 1.22 -3.87 5.99
N ASP A 555 0.60 -4.71 6.80
CA ASP A 555 1.21 -5.90 7.40
C ASP A 555 1.37 -7.07 6.42
N HIS A 556 0.75 -6.96 5.25
CA HIS A 556 0.93 -7.86 4.12
C HIS A 556 1.88 -7.28 3.07
N ILE A 557 2.44 -8.14 2.21
CA ILE A 557 3.15 -7.75 1.00
C ILE A 557 2.24 -7.93 -0.22
N ALA A 558 2.30 -7.01 -1.17
CA ALA A 558 1.60 -7.17 -2.44
C ALA A 558 2.15 -8.35 -3.25
N LEU A 559 1.25 -9.15 -3.83
CA LEU A 559 1.56 -10.19 -4.80
C LEU A 559 1.15 -9.70 -6.19
N LEU A 560 2.06 -9.78 -7.16
CA LEU A 560 1.79 -9.36 -8.53
C LEU A 560 2.35 -10.40 -9.49
N ALA A 561 1.52 -10.84 -10.42
CA ALA A 561 1.87 -11.82 -11.43
C ALA A 561 1.43 -11.34 -12.81
N GLU A 562 2.31 -11.51 -13.80
CA GLU A 562 1.99 -11.36 -15.21
C GLU A 562 1.62 -12.70 -15.81
N PHE A 563 0.53 -12.73 -16.56
CA PHE A 563 -0.01 -13.92 -17.18
C PHE A 563 -0.15 -13.76 -18.69
N ARG A 564 -0.06 -14.89 -19.38
CA ARG A 564 -0.43 -15.07 -20.78
C ARG A 564 -1.52 -16.13 -20.88
N PHE A 565 -2.48 -15.91 -21.79
CA PHE A 565 -3.44 -16.96 -22.13
C PHE A 565 -2.81 -18.03 -23.00
N MET A 566 -3.05 -19.30 -22.66
CA MET A 566 -2.60 -20.46 -23.40
C MET A 566 -3.75 -21.04 -24.25
N PRO A 567 -3.46 -21.63 -25.43
CA PRO A 567 -4.43 -22.45 -26.13
C PRO A 567 -4.80 -23.63 -25.23
N ARG A 568 -6.10 -23.83 -24.96
CA ARG A 568 -6.55 -25.03 -24.24
C ARG A 568 -6.23 -26.26 -25.09
N MET A 569 -5.37 -27.13 -24.56
CA MET A 569 -5.18 -28.47 -25.12
C MET A 569 -6.53 -29.19 -25.02
N ARG A 570 -7.15 -29.52 -26.16
CA ARG A 570 -8.38 -30.32 -26.17
C ARG A 570 -8.08 -31.65 -25.47
N ARG A 571 -8.81 -31.92 -24.38
CA ARG A 571 -8.88 -33.26 -23.78
C ARG A 571 -9.76 -34.17 -24.62
#